data_AF-A0A1G2KQS7-F1
#
_entry.id   AF-A0A1G2KQS7-F1
#
_cell.length_a   1.000
_cell.length_b   1.000
_cell.length_c   1.000
_cell.angle_alpha   90.00
_cell.angle_beta   90.00
_cell.angle_gamma   90.00
#
_symmetry.space_group_name_H-M   'P 1'
#
loop_
_entity.id
_entity.type
_entity.pdbx_description
1 polymer ?
#
loop_
_entity_poly.entity_id
_entity_poly.type
_entity_poly.pdbx_seq_one_letter_code
_entity_poly.pdbx_strand_id
1 'polypeptide(L)' 'MEHFVCRGSCGGSADHAKKCEDPTCQNFGKELEKCACKDSMHRASEESHATAPKESEAN' A
#
# COMPACT_ATOMS: atom_id res chain seq x y z
N MET A 1 -6.08 12.99 -1.54
CA MET A 1 -4.97 12.51 -0.70
C MET A 1 -3.79 12.29 -1.61
N GLU A 2 -2.68 12.95 -1.34
CA GLU A 2 -1.45 12.82 -2.12
C GLU A 2 -0.56 11.81 -1.40
N HIS A 3 -0.42 10.60 -1.93
CA HIS A 3 0.52 9.61 -1.41
C HIS A 3 1.69 9.43 -2.37
N PHE A 4 2.83 9.04 -1.82
CA PHE A 4 4.07 8.78 -2.53
C PHE A 4 4.34 7.28 -2.49
N VAL A 5 4.81 6.73 -3.59
CA VAL A 5 5.04 5.30 -3.77
C VAL A 5 6.44 5.03 -4.30
N CYS A 6 7.05 3.97 -3.81
CA CYS A 6 8.29 3.46 -4.35
C CYS A 6 7.96 2.63 -5.57
N ARG A 7 8.34 3.08 -6.77
CA ARG A 7 8.27 2.26 -7.99
C ARG A 7 9.37 1.19 -8.08
N GLY A 8 10.14 1.00 -7.01
CA GLY A 8 11.02 -0.14 -6.87
C GLY A 8 10.26 -1.44 -6.59
N SER A 9 10.99 -2.53 -6.46
CA SER A 9 10.46 -3.86 -6.14
C SER A 9 9.85 -3.99 -4.74
N CYS A 10 10.13 -3.05 -3.84
CA CYS A 10 9.68 -3.09 -2.44
C CYS A 10 8.23 -2.62 -2.24
N GLY A 11 7.65 -1.88 -3.19
CA GLY A 11 6.25 -1.44 -3.11
C GLY A 11 5.90 -0.49 -1.95
N GLY A 12 6.89 0.09 -1.26
CA GLY A 12 6.66 0.98 -0.12
C GLY A 12 5.86 2.23 -0.48
N SER A 13 4.95 2.66 0.39
CA SER A 13 4.14 3.87 0.23
C SER A 13 4.24 4.80 1.44
N ALA A 14 3.97 6.09 1.25
CA ALA A 14 4.01 7.10 2.29
C ALA A 14 2.97 8.20 2.02
N ASP A 15 2.43 8.81 3.08
CA ASP A 15 1.54 9.98 2.98
C ASP A 15 2.28 11.30 2.71
N HIS A 16 3.62 11.29 2.78
CA HIS A 16 4.46 12.46 2.56
C HIS A 16 5.67 12.12 1.70
N ALA A 17 6.23 13.12 1.02
CA ALA A 17 7.43 12.98 0.21
C ALA A 17 8.60 12.57 1.11
N LYS A 18 8.96 11.29 1.07
CA LYS A 18 10.11 10.75 1.79
C LYS A 18 10.94 9.86 0.87
N LYS A 19 12.05 9.35 1.39
CA LYS A 19 12.91 8.40 0.68
C LYS A 19 12.48 6.96 0.97
N CYS A 20 12.79 6.05 0.06
CA CYS A 20 12.63 4.63 0.31
C CYS A 20 13.61 4.17 1.40
N GLU A 21 13.09 3.58 2.47
CA GLU A 21 13.86 3.13 3.63
C GLU A 21 14.19 1.63 3.57
N ASP A 22 13.73 0.93 2.52
CA ASP A 22 13.95 -0.50 2.37
C ASP A 22 15.36 -0.80 1.85
N PRO A 23 16.23 -1.43 2.66
CA PRO A 23 17.63 -1.65 2.31
C PRO A 23 17.84 -2.68 1.20
N THR A 24 16.80 -3.46 0.88
CA THR A 24 16.84 -4.47 -0.20
C THR A 24 16.28 -3.93 -1.51
N CYS A 25 15.69 -2.73 -1.49
CA CYS A 25 15.09 -2.10 -2.65
C CYS A 25 16.16 -1.40 -3.49
N GLN A 26 16.11 -1.57 -4.82
CA GLN A 26 17.02 -0.88 -5.75
C GLN A 26 16.92 0.65 -5.68
N ASN A 27 15.83 1.17 -5.09
CA ASN A 27 15.59 2.58 -4.88
C ASN A 27 15.82 3.02 -3.42
N PHE A 28 16.51 2.21 -2.60
CA PHE A 28 16.92 2.58 -1.25
C PHE A 28 17.58 3.97 -1.24
N GLY A 29 17.09 4.86 -0.38
CA GLY A 29 17.58 6.23 -0.26
C GLY A 29 17.14 7.19 -1.38
N LYS A 30 16.40 6.74 -2.40
CA LYS A 30 15.80 7.60 -3.42
C LYS A 30 14.41 8.09 -3.00
N GLU A 31 14.02 9.25 -3.51
CA GLU A 31 12.71 9.84 -3.22
C GLU A 31 11.57 9.00 -3.79
N LEU A 32 10.50 8.85 -3.00
CA LEU A 32 9.27 8.20 -3.42
C LEU A 32 8.55 9.08 -4.44
N GLU A 33 8.01 8.46 -5.48
CA GLU A 33 7.32 9.16 -6.56
C GLU A 33 5.86 9.44 -6.17
N LYS A 34 5.37 10.64 -6.47
CA LYS A 34 3.97 10.99 -6.21
C LYS A 34 3.04 10.06 -7.01
N CYS A 35 2.14 9.37 -6.31
CA CYS A 35 1.11 8.57 -6.97
C CYS A 35 0.14 9.52 -7.68
N ALA A 36 0.07 9.43 -9.00
CA ALA A 36 -0.92 10.16 -9.81
C ALA A 36 -2.30 9.48 -9.79
N CYS A 37 -2.62 8.81 -8.69
CA CYS A 37 -3.74 7.89 -8.56
C CYS A 37 -4.95 8.73 -8.14
N LYS A 38 -5.81 9.09 -9.10
CA LYS A 38 -7.02 9.90 -8.85
C LYS A 38 -8.08 9.14 -8.07
N ASP A 39 -8.10 7.83 -8.26
CA ASP A 39 -8.98 6.90 -7.58
C ASP A 39 -8.20 6.28 -6.43
N SER A 40 -8.76 6.25 -5.23
CA SER A 40 -8.17 5.71 -3.99
C SER A 40 -7.89 4.19 -4.03
N MET A 41 -7.59 3.63 -5.19
CA MET A 41 -7.42 2.20 -5.47
C MET A 41 -6.11 1.61 -4.94
N HIS A 42 -5.26 2.42 -4.30
CA HIS A 42 -4.06 1.96 -3.59
C HIS A 42 -4.33 1.66 -2.12
N ARG A 43 -5.61 1.63 -1.72
CA ARG A 43 -5.99 0.85 -0.56
C ARG A 43 -5.81 -0.61 -0.98
N ALA A 44 -4.63 -1.16 -0.69
CA ALA A 44 -4.53 -2.60 -0.51
C ALA A 44 -5.78 -3.01 0.26
N SER A 45 -6.57 -3.88 -0.36
CA SER A 45 -7.75 -4.42 0.26
C SER A 45 -7.29 -5.03 1.59
N GLU A 46 -7.50 -4.32 2.70
CA GLU A 46 -7.49 -4.93 4.04
C GLU A 46 -8.72 -5.84 4.22
N GLU A 47 -9.37 -6.23 3.13
CA GLU A 47 -10.25 -7.39 3.04
C GLU A 47 -9.60 -8.44 2.14
N SER A 48 -8.56 -9.07 2.64
CA SER A 48 -8.16 -10.42 2.23
C SER A 48 -7.61 -11.17 3.43
N HIS A 49 -8.34 -11.12 4.56
CA HIS A 49 -8.45 -12.20 5.55
C HIS A 49 -9.60 -11.93 6.54
N ALA A 50 -10.69 -11.29 6.09
CA ALA A 50 -11.99 -11.49 6.72
C ALA A 50 -12.58 -12.79 6.14
N THR A 51 -12.17 -13.94 6.68
CA THR A 51 -12.95 -15.17 6.51
C THR A 51 -14.30 -14.94 7.22
N ALA A 52 -15.26 -14.49 6.42
CA ALA A 52 -16.71 -14.58 6.53
C ALA A 52 -17.32 -14.70 7.95
N PRO A 53 -18.20 -13.77 8.38
CA PRO A 53 -19.21 -14.11 9.39
C PRO A 53 -20.15 -15.16 8.78
N LYS A 54 -20.13 -16.38 9.32
CA LYS A 54 -21.22 -17.35 9.14
C LYS A 54 -21.88 -17.58 10.48
N GLU A 55 -22.67 -16.59 10.89
CA GLU A 55 -23.79 -16.81 11.78
C GLU A 55 -25.03 -17.15 10.93
N SER A 56 -25.43 -18.42 10.99
CA SER A 56 -26.72 -18.98 10.55
C SER A 56 -26.77 -20.38 11.19
N GLU A 57 -27.20 -20.52 12.43
CA GLU A 57 -28.60 -20.65 12.86
C GLU A 57 -29.19 -22.05 12.56
N ALA A 58 -29.63 -22.70 13.63
CA ALA A 58 -30.61 -23.78 13.73
C ALA A 58 -30.49 -25.03 12.83
N ASN A 59 -30.09 -26.15 13.43
CA ASN A 59 -30.97 -27.33 13.61
C ASN A 59 -30.43 -28.22 14.73
#